data_AF-A0A2Z5EMZ2-F1
#
_entry.id   AF-A0A2Z5EMZ2-F1
#
_cell.length_a   1.000
_cell.length_b   1.000
_cell.length_c   1.000
_cell.angle_alpha   90.00
_cell.angle_beta   90.00
_cell.angle_gamma   90.00
#
_symmetry.space_group_name_H-M   'P 1'
#
loop_
_entity.id
_entity.type
_entity.pdbx_description
1 polymer ?
#
loop_
_entity_poly.entity_id
_entity_poly.type
_entity_poly.pdbx_seq_one_letter_code
_entity_poly.pdbx_strand_id
1 'polypeptide(L)'
;QEKDIVFGGDKKLDKIIDEIQLLFPLNKGISIQSECPIGLIGDDIEAVSKKKSKEYVGKTIVPVRCEGFRGVSQSLGHHLANDAIRDWVFDKVDPNKYPEFVSTPYDVAIIGDYNIGGDAWSSRILL
;
A
#
# COMPACT_ATOMS: atom_id res chain seq x y z
N GLN A 1 11.98 15.12 10.10
CA GLN A 1 12.78 16.06 10.93
C GLN A 1 14.21 16.02 10.43
N GLU A 2 15.03 17.04 10.70
CA GLU A 2 16.41 17.10 10.17
C GLU A 2 17.23 15.85 10.52
N LYS A 3 17.13 15.37 11.76
CA LYS A 3 17.74 14.09 12.17
C LYS A 3 17.33 12.88 11.32
N ASP A 4 16.09 12.86 10.80
CA ASP A 4 15.57 11.75 9.99
C ASP A 4 16.18 11.82 8.57
N ILE A 5 16.50 13.03 8.08
CA ILE A 5 17.22 13.22 6.82
C ILE A 5 18.69 12.82 6.97
N VAL A 6 19.31 13.19 8.09
CA VAL A 6 20.74 12.94 8.33
C VAL A 6 21.03 11.47 8.64
N PHE A 7 20.13 10.78 9.36
CA PHE A 7 20.38 9.43 9.86
C PHE A 7 19.43 8.36 9.31
N GLY A 8 18.57 8.71 8.37
CA GLY A 8 17.56 7.82 7.80
C GLY A 8 16.27 7.74 8.63
N GLY A 9 15.19 7.36 7.96
CA GLY A 9 13.85 7.25 8.50
C GLY A 9 13.46 5.83 8.92
N ASP A 10 14.20 4.79 8.52
CA ASP A 10 13.78 3.38 8.69
C ASP A 10 13.44 2.99 10.13
N LYS A 11 14.24 3.41 11.11
CA LYS A 11 13.96 3.13 12.54
C LYS A 11 12.69 3.82 13.03
N LYS A 12 12.40 5.00 12.48
CA LYS A 12 11.20 5.75 12.81
C LYS A 12 9.98 5.13 12.14
N LEU A 13 10.14 4.64 10.91
CA LEU A 13 9.12 3.88 10.19
C LEU A 13 8.78 2.56 10.90
N ASP A 14 9.79 1.84 11.40
CA ASP A 14 9.61 0.64 12.21
C ASP A 14 8.71 0.90 13.43
N LYS A 15 9.00 1.98 14.16
CA LYS A 15 8.26 2.40 15.35
C LYS A 15 6.84 2.91 15.05
N ILE A 16 6.66 3.71 13.98
CA ILE A 16 5.33 4.26 13.67
C ILE A 16 4.35 3.16 13.24
N ILE A 17 4.84 2.09 12.61
CA ILE A 17 4.01 0.92 12.30
C ILE A 17 3.49 0.28 13.60
N ASP A 18 4.30 0.20 14.66
CA ASP A 18 3.85 -0.31 15.96
C ASP A 18 2.80 0.59 16.60
N GLU A 19 3.02 1.90 16.53
CA GLU A 19 2.06 2.89 17.04
C GLU A 19 0.73 2.80 16.28
N ILE A 20 0.75 2.62 14.95
CA ILE A 20 -0.46 2.42 14.14
C ILE A 20 -1.21 1.15 14.54
N GLN A 21 -0.51 0.04 14.79
CA GLN A 21 -1.13 -1.21 15.18
C GLN A 21 -1.77 -1.13 16.57
N LEU A 22 -1.14 -0.40 17.49
CA LEU A 22 -1.68 -0.15 18.83
C LEU A 22 -2.91 0.76 18.80
N LEU A 23 -2.85 1.87 18.06
CA LEU A 23 -3.89 2.91 18.08
C LEU A 23 -5.06 2.60 17.13
N PHE A 24 -4.83 1.87 16.05
CA PHE A 24 -5.82 1.55 15.03
C PHE A 24 -5.90 0.04 14.79
N PRO A 25 -6.24 -0.79 15.80
CA PRO A 25 -6.14 -2.24 15.71
C PRO A 25 -6.99 -2.88 14.61
N LEU A 26 -8.05 -2.18 14.15
CA LEU A 26 -8.94 -2.65 13.09
C LEU A 26 -8.41 -2.40 11.67
N ASN A 27 -7.26 -1.73 11.50
CA ASN A 27 -6.67 -1.54 10.17
C ASN A 27 -6.42 -2.91 9.51
N LYS A 28 -6.67 -3.04 8.21
CA LYS A 28 -6.50 -4.33 7.48
C LYS A 28 -5.20 -4.44 6.71
N GLY A 29 -4.45 -3.35 6.62
CA GLY A 29 -3.16 -3.25 5.95
C GLY A 29 -2.61 -1.84 6.06
N ILE A 30 -1.35 -1.65 5.69
CA ILE A 30 -0.64 -0.37 5.74
C ILE A 30 0.06 -0.18 4.40
N SER A 31 0.02 1.02 3.83
CA SER A 31 0.89 1.39 2.70
C SER A 31 1.88 2.47 3.14
N ILE A 32 3.10 2.42 2.63
CA ILE A 32 4.15 3.40 2.88
C ILE A 32 4.40 4.15 1.58
N GLN A 33 3.92 5.39 1.51
CA GLN A 33 4.00 6.23 0.33
C GLN A 33 5.27 7.09 0.41
N SER A 34 6.25 6.81 -0.43
CA SER A 34 7.55 7.51 -0.37
C SER A 34 7.43 8.93 -0.92
N GLU A 35 7.86 9.90 -0.12
CA GLU A 35 8.12 11.27 -0.59
C GLU A 35 9.57 11.40 -1.10
N CYS A 36 9.90 12.55 -1.71
CA CYS A 36 11.21 12.78 -2.34
C CYS A 36 12.42 12.40 -1.48
N PRO A 37 12.51 12.71 -0.18
CA PRO A 37 13.73 12.45 0.57
C PRO A 37 14.04 10.95 0.74
N ILE A 38 13.03 10.09 0.77
CA ILE A 38 13.18 8.66 1.10
C ILE A 38 14.15 7.98 0.12
N GLY A 39 13.94 8.18 -1.18
CA GLY A 39 14.82 7.64 -2.21
C GLY A 39 16.19 8.32 -2.28
N LEU A 40 16.28 9.59 -1.88
CA LEU A 40 17.54 10.36 -1.91
C LEU A 40 18.49 9.97 -0.76
N ILE A 41 17.95 9.70 0.42
CA ILE A 41 18.74 9.32 1.60
C ILE A 41 19.00 7.81 1.68
N GLY A 42 18.36 7.02 0.81
CA GLY A 42 18.60 5.58 0.70
C GLY A 42 17.94 4.73 1.78
N ASP A 43 16.83 5.18 2.36
CA ASP A 43 16.01 4.38 3.28
C ASP A 43 15.50 3.10 2.57
N ASP A 44 15.48 1.96 3.27
CA ASP A 44 15.03 0.66 2.76
C ASP A 44 13.65 0.28 3.33
N ILE A 45 12.62 0.95 2.81
CA ILE A 45 11.23 0.73 3.24
C ILE A 45 10.72 -0.68 2.91
N GLU A 46 11.30 -1.37 1.92
CA GLU A 46 10.95 -2.74 1.58
C GLU A 46 11.42 -3.73 2.65
N ALA A 47 12.64 -3.54 3.17
CA ALA A 47 13.14 -4.34 4.28
C ALA A 47 12.30 -4.13 5.55
N VAL A 48 11.96 -2.88 5.87
CA VAL A 48 11.08 -2.56 7.02
C VAL A 48 9.70 -3.19 6.83
N SER A 49 9.09 -3.06 5.65
CA SER A 49 7.78 -3.65 5.33
C SER A 49 7.77 -5.16 5.51
N LYS A 50 8.77 -5.86 4.96
CA LYS A 50 8.89 -7.33 5.09
C LYS A 50 9.09 -7.76 6.54
N LYS A 51 9.92 -7.03 7.30
CA LYS A 51 10.16 -7.30 8.73
C LYS A 51 8.86 -7.17 9.53
N LYS A 52 8.19 -6.01 9.45
CA LYS A 52 6.97 -5.75 10.22
C LYS A 52 5.80 -6.61 9.78
N SER A 53 5.71 -6.95 8.49
CA SER A 53 4.69 -7.88 7.98
C SER A 53 4.80 -9.25 8.67
N LYS A 54 6.02 -9.78 8.77
CA LYS A 54 6.28 -11.05 9.50
C LYS A 54 5.98 -10.93 10.99
N GLU A 55 6.39 -9.83 11.61
CA GLU A 55 6.15 -9.56 13.04
C GLU A 55 4.65 -9.52 13.37
N TYR A 56 3.85 -8.91 12.51
CA TYR A 56 2.39 -8.81 12.66
C TYR A 56 1.61 -9.90 11.93
N VAL A 57 2.12 -11.14 11.98
CA VAL A 57 1.42 -12.36 11.51
C VAL A 57 0.91 -12.22 10.07
N GLY A 58 1.79 -11.81 9.17
CA GLY A 58 1.46 -11.66 7.75
C GLY A 58 0.57 -10.46 7.45
N LYS A 59 0.61 -9.41 8.28
CA LYS A 59 -0.07 -8.14 7.97
C LYS A 59 0.41 -7.63 6.61
N THR A 60 -0.52 -7.25 5.73
CA THR A 60 -0.19 -6.62 4.45
C THR A 60 0.40 -5.24 4.70
N ILE A 61 1.69 -5.07 4.40
CA ILE A 61 2.41 -3.80 4.48
C ILE A 61 3.07 -3.56 3.13
N VAL A 62 2.66 -2.50 2.44
CA VAL A 62 2.97 -2.23 1.03
C VAL A 62 3.92 -1.04 0.93
N PRO A 63 5.21 -1.24 0.64
CA PRO A 63 6.13 -0.16 0.30
C PRO A 63 5.87 0.33 -1.12
N VAL A 64 5.69 1.64 -1.28
CA VAL A 64 5.48 2.28 -2.59
C VAL A 64 6.55 3.33 -2.82
N ARG A 65 7.42 3.08 -3.80
CA ARG A 65 8.49 4.00 -4.24
C ARG A 65 7.95 5.04 -5.22
N CYS A 66 7.05 5.89 -4.72
CA CYS A 66 6.37 6.94 -5.48
C CYS A 66 7.00 8.34 -5.24
N GLU A 67 8.32 8.40 -5.01
CA GLU A 67 9.01 9.66 -4.77
C GLU A 67 8.78 10.65 -5.92
N GLY A 68 8.41 11.90 -5.60
CA GLY A 68 7.98 12.89 -6.59
C GLY A 68 9.03 13.33 -7.61
N PHE A 69 10.32 13.00 -7.40
CA PHE A 69 11.37 13.21 -8.40
C PHE A 69 11.37 12.16 -9.51
N ARG A 70 10.60 11.07 -9.36
CA ARG A 70 10.50 10.01 -10.36
C ARG A 70 9.50 10.39 -11.44
N GLY A 71 9.90 10.24 -12.70
CA GLY A 71 9.04 10.51 -13.85
C GLY A 71 8.87 12.00 -14.10
N VAL A 72 7.78 12.35 -14.81
CA VAL A 72 7.52 13.72 -15.28
C VAL A 72 6.12 14.23 -14.94
N SER A 73 5.27 13.36 -14.39
CA SER A 73 3.89 13.67 -14.01
C SER A 73 3.33 12.57 -13.09
N GLN A 74 2.09 12.76 -12.64
CA GLN A 74 1.32 11.79 -11.86
C GLN A 74 1.24 10.40 -12.55
N SER A 75 1.40 10.36 -13.88
CA SER A 75 1.30 9.15 -14.68
C SER A 75 2.24 8.04 -14.21
N LEU A 76 3.49 8.37 -13.87
CA LEU A 76 4.42 7.34 -13.37
C LEU A 76 4.01 6.85 -11.97
N GLY A 77 3.43 7.74 -11.15
CA GLY A 77 2.84 7.35 -9.87
C GLY A 77 1.73 6.30 -10.02
N HIS A 78 0.87 6.42 -11.04
CA HIS A 78 -0.14 5.40 -11.33
C HIS A 78 0.48 4.03 -11.64
N HIS A 79 1.54 4.02 -12.46
CA HIS A 79 2.25 2.78 -12.79
C HIS A 79 2.89 2.15 -11.54
N LEU A 80 3.60 2.95 -10.75
CA LEU A 80 4.26 2.49 -9.52
C LEU A 80 3.25 1.97 -8.48
N ALA A 81 2.09 2.61 -8.37
CA ALA A 81 1.02 2.14 -7.51
C ALA A 81 0.44 0.80 -7.98
N ASN A 82 0.19 0.64 -9.29
CA ASN A 82 -0.29 -0.62 -9.85
C ASN A 82 0.70 -1.77 -9.64
N ASP A 83 1.99 -1.51 -9.84
CA ASP A 83 3.06 -2.49 -9.59
C ASP A 83 3.14 -2.87 -8.11
N ALA A 84 2.99 -1.91 -7.19
CA ALA A 84 2.95 -2.20 -5.76
C ALA A 84 1.74 -3.08 -5.38
N ILE A 85 0.56 -2.86 -5.98
CA ILE A 85 -0.60 -3.73 -5.78
C ILE A 85 -0.33 -5.15 -6.30
N ARG A 86 0.25 -5.28 -7.51
CA ARG A 86 0.66 -6.58 -8.07
C ARG A 86 1.57 -7.34 -7.11
N ASP A 87 2.64 -6.68 -6.66
CA ASP A 87 3.75 -7.37 -5.98
C ASP A 87 3.47 -7.66 -4.49
N TRP A 88 2.62 -6.84 -3.85
CA TRP A 88 2.42 -6.88 -2.39
C TRP A 88 0.99 -7.18 -1.94
N VAL A 89 0.01 -7.18 -2.85
CA VAL A 89 -1.40 -7.42 -2.48
C VAL A 89 -1.93 -8.71 -3.11
N PHE A 90 -2.03 -8.82 -4.44
CA PHE A 90 -2.77 -9.92 -5.08
C PHE A 90 -2.29 -11.32 -4.66
N ASP A 91 -0.99 -11.58 -4.70
CA ASP A 91 -0.43 -12.91 -4.41
C ASP A 91 -0.07 -13.11 -2.93
N LYS A 92 -0.36 -12.13 -2.07
CA LYS A 92 0.04 -12.13 -0.65
C LYS A 92 -1.15 -12.23 0.32
N VAL A 93 -2.36 -12.32 -0.21
CA VAL A 93 -3.54 -12.63 0.59
C VAL A 93 -3.48 -14.10 1.00
N ASP A 94 -3.48 -14.37 2.30
CA ASP A 94 -3.62 -15.75 2.81
C ASP A 94 -4.97 -16.31 2.35
N PRO A 95 -4.98 -17.38 1.53
CA PRO A 95 -6.22 -17.95 1.00
C PRO A 95 -7.12 -18.51 2.11
N ASN A 96 -6.58 -18.78 3.30
CA ASN A 96 -7.37 -19.26 4.44
C ASN A 96 -7.98 -18.12 5.27
N LYS A 97 -7.61 -16.86 5.00
CA LYS A 97 -8.04 -15.69 5.77
C LYS A 97 -9.40 -15.15 5.34
N TYR A 98 -9.83 -15.51 4.14
CA TYR A 98 -11.11 -15.11 3.58
C TYR A 98 -11.93 -16.37 3.27
N PRO A 99 -13.27 -16.29 3.36
CA PRO A 99 -14.12 -17.38 2.90
C PRO A 99 -13.83 -17.68 1.43
N GLU A 100 -13.96 -18.95 1.06
CA GLU A 100 -13.82 -19.38 -0.33
C GLU A 100 -14.75 -18.54 -1.22
N PHE A 101 -14.17 -17.97 -2.29
CA PHE A 101 -14.94 -17.16 -3.23
C PHE A 101 -15.73 -18.08 -4.16
N VAL A 102 -17.06 -18.03 -4.07
CA VAL A 102 -17.95 -18.75 -4.98
C VAL A 102 -18.22 -17.87 -6.19
N SER A 103 -17.60 -18.22 -7.32
CA SER A 103 -17.73 -17.44 -8.55
C SER A 103 -19.02 -17.72 -9.32
N THR A 104 -19.39 -16.78 -10.18
CA THR A 104 -20.50 -16.92 -11.14
C THR A 104 -20.05 -16.56 -12.57
N PRO A 105 -20.81 -16.97 -13.61
CA PRO A 105 -20.53 -16.53 -14.98
C PRO A 105 -20.66 -15.02 -15.23
N TYR A 106 -21.15 -14.24 -14.24
CA TYR A 106 -21.47 -12.82 -14.37
C TYR A 106 -20.64 -11.92 -13.45
N ASP A 107 -19.61 -12.46 -12.80
CA ASP A 107 -18.76 -11.66 -11.91
C ASP A 107 -17.94 -10.65 -12.72
N VAL A 108 -18.04 -9.37 -12.35
CA VAL A 108 -17.33 -8.26 -12.98
C VAL A 108 -16.67 -7.36 -11.95
N ALA A 109 -15.63 -6.64 -12.36
CA ALA A 109 -14.95 -5.63 -11.56
C ALA A 109 -14.90 -4.29 -12.31
N ILE A 110 -15.16 -3.20 -11.61
CA ILE A 110 -14.94 -1.84 -12.11
C ILE A 110 -13.48 -1.48 -11.82
N ILE A 111 -12.70 -1.19 -12.85
CA ILE A 111 -11.27 -0.86 -12.74
C ILE A 111 -11.04 0.58 -13.19
N GLY A 112 -10.38 1.38 -12.34
CA GLY A 112 -9.98 2.75 -12.69
C GLY A 112 -11.05 3.83 -12.45
N ASP A 113 -12.08 3.54 -11.66
CA ASP A 113 -13.04 4.53 -11.15
C ASP A 113 -12.76 4.81 -9.67
N TYR A 114 -12.47 6.07 -9.34
CA TYR A 114 -12.12 6.51 -7.98
C TYR A 114 -13.35 7.01 -7.19
N ASN A 115 -14.55 6.78 -7.71
CA ASN A 115 -15.83 7.12 -7.10
C ASN A 115 -15.95 8.61 -6.74
N ILE A 116 -15.42 9.49 -7.61
CA ILE A 116 -15.51 10.94 -7.42
C ILE A 116 -16.99 11.33 -7.40
N GLY A 117 -17.45 11.97 -6.33
CA GLY A 117 -18.85 12.38 -6.20
C GLY A 117 -19.89 11.25 -6.21
N GLY A 118 -19.48 9.97 -6.14
CA GLY A 118 -20.37 8.81 -6.23
C GLY A 118 -20.50 8.19 -7.63
N ASP A 119 -19.63 8.54 -8.59
CA ASP A 119 -19.68 8.03 -9.97
C ASP A 119 -19.68 6.49 -10.05
N ALA A 120 -18.76 5.82 -9.35
CA ALA A 120 -18.69 4.36 -9.31
C ALA A 120 -19.97 3.72 -8.73
N TRP A 121 -20.63 4.36 -7.76
CA TRP A 121 -21.89 3.87 -7.20
C TRP A 121 -23.03 3.95 -8.20
N SER A 122 -23.13 5.07 -8.92
CA SER A 122 -24.14 5.26 -9.95
C SER A 122 -23.92 4.36 -11.18
N SER A 123 -22.66 4.00 -11.45
CA SER A 123 -22.31 2.99 -12.46
C SER A 123 -22.64 1.57 -11.98
N ARG A 124 -22.24 1.24 -10.75
CA ARG A 124 -22.41 -0.11 -10.15
C ARG A 124 -23.86 -0.55 -10.05
N ILE A 125 -24.81 0.36 -9.81
CA ILE A 125 -26.25 -0.02 -9.74
C ILE A 125 -26.84 -0.42 -11.10
N LEU A 126 -26.20 -0.02 -12.21
CA LEU A 126 -26.66 -0.33 -13.56
C LEU A 126 -26.06 -1.63 -14.12
N LEU A 127 -24.88 -2.02 -13.63
CA LEU A 127 -24.19 -3.27 -13.95
C LEU A 127 -24.84 -4.45 -13.21
#